data_AF-A0A8S0ZEA0-F1
#
_entry.id   AF-A0A8S0ZEA0-F1
#
_cell.length_a   1.000
_cell.length_b   1.000
_cell.length_c   1.000
_cell.angle_alpha   90.00
_cell.angle_beta   90.00
_cell.angle_gamma   90.00
#
_symmetry.space_group_name_H-M   'P 1'
#
loop_
_entity.id
_entity.type
_entity.pdbx_description
1 polymer ?
#
loop_
_entity_poly.entity_id
_entity_poly.type
_entity_poly.pdbx_seq_one_letter_code
_entity_poly.pdbx_strand_id
1 'polypeptide(L)'
;MEQFPMFRLATLLARQVSAPIANRIKEYASRHPWFSKHVCMAVGQLHNTAQLRFRMWTLALRQPKAVTPLSDSAALEAGGNILGEIVIFFLGSLIIILEVNRQANNQEDKELNIQSQWMAVLDQLEELQRELRLQQEDIDRLFAELRDFAPHLFPPVPTEPPNLTPKLSLNTPDHAEENKPNTSA
;
A
#
# COMPACT_ATOMS: atom_id res chain seq x y z
N MET A 1 -2.26 -19.51 4.60
CA MET A 1 -2.43 -18.05 4.67
C MET A 1 -3.01 -17.70 6.03
N GLU A 2 -2.18 -17.22 6.95
CA GLU A 2 -2.63 -16.85 8.29
C GLU A 2 -3.54 -15.63 8.20
N GLN A 3 -4.81 -15.80 8.56
CA GLN A 3 -5.77 -14.69 8.61
C GLN A 3 -5.37 -13.78 9.76
N PHE A 4 -4.76 -12.63 9.44
CA PHE A 4 -4.38 -11.63 10.44
C PHE A 4 -5.56 -11.33 11.38
N PRO A 5 -5.37 -11.40 12.72
CA PRO A 5 -6.44 -11.21 13.70
C PRO A 5 -7.15 -9.85 13.55
N MET A 6 -6.45 -8.85 13.01
CA MET A 6 -6.99 -7.54 12.67
C MET A 6 -8.15 -7.59 11.67
N PHE A 7 -8.09 -8.45 10.66
CA PHE A 7 -9.17 -8.58 9.67
C PHE A 7 -10.44 -9.18 10.29
N ARG A 8 -10.27 -10.16 11.19
CA ARG A 8 -11.39 -10.72 11.95
C ARG A 8 -12.01 -9.69 12.88
N LEU A 9 -11.22 -8.85 13.53
CA LEU A 9 -11.72 -7.75 14.36
C LEU A 9 -12.47 -6.69 13.54
N ALA A 10 -11.94 -6.30 12.38
CA ALA A 10 -12.58 -5.34 11.50
C ALA A 10 -13.95 -5.84 11.01
N THR A 11 -14.04 -7.10 10.59
CA THR A 11 -15.29 -7.70 10.11
C THR A 11 -16.33 -7.88 11.23
N LEU A 12 -15.89 -8.16 12.47
CA LEU A 12 -16.78 -8.24 13.63
C LEU A 12 -17.31 -6.85 14.05
N LEU A 13 -16.45 -5.83 14.10
CA LEU A 13 -16.85 -4.46 14.39
C LEU A 13 -17.81 -3.92 13.34
N ALA A 14 -17.56 -4.19 12.06
CA ALA A 14 -18.47 -3.81 10.98
C ALA A 14 -19.87 -4.39 11.20
N ARG A 15 -19.99 -5.66 11.61
CA ARG A 15 -21.29 -6.27 11.95
C ARG A 15 -21.95 -5.64 13.16
N GLN A 16 -21.17 -5.36 14.21
CA GLN A 16 -21.69 -4.79 15.46
C GLN A 16 -22.15 -3.35 15.32
N VAL A 17 -21.56 -2.58 14.42
CA VAL A 17 -21.95 -1.19 14.15
C VAL A 17 -23.07 -1.13 13.11
N SER A 18 -23.09 -2.04 12.14
CA SER A 18 -24.12 -2.10 11.09
C SER A 18 -25.51 -2.47 11.63
N ALA A 19 -25.62 -3.50 12.47
CA ALA A 19 -26.89 -3.93 13.02
C ALA A 19 -27.68 -2.84 13.81
N PRO A 20 -27.08 -2.10 14.76
CA PRO A 20 -27.81 -1.05 15.49
C PRO A 20 -28.16 0.14 14.59
N ILE A 21 -27.32 0.49 13.61
CA ILE A 21 -27.61 1.58 12.67
C ILE A 21 -28.77 1.20 11.75
N ALA A 22 -28.78 -0.01 11.22
CA ALA A 22 -29.90 -0.52 10.43
C ALA A 22 -31.22 -0.47 11.22
N ASN A 23 -31.20 -0.85 12.50
CA ASN A 23 -32.37 -0.79 13.37
C ASN A 23 -32.85 0.65 13.61
N ARG A 24 -31.93 1.61 13.78
CA ARG A 24 -32.28 3.04 13.88
C ARG A 24 -32.89 3.58 12.59
N ILE A 25 -32.36 3.18 11.43
CA ILE A 25 -32.89 3.58 10.13
C ILE A 25 -34.29 3.00 9.92
N LYS A 26 -34.53 1.74 10.30
CA LYS A 26 -35.87 1.14 10.27
C LYS A 26 -36.85 1.88 11.18
N GLU A 27 -36.42 2.20 12.41
CA GLU A 27 -37.24 2.95 13.37
C GLU A 27 -37.62 4.34 12.84
N TYR A 28 -36.66 5.03 12.21
CA TYR A 28 -36.88 6.32 11.56
C TYR A 28 -37.82 6.21 10.35
N ALA A 29 -37.62 5.19 9.50
CA ALA A 29 -38.46 4.95 8.33
C ALA A 29 -39.91 4.64 8.72
N SER A 30 -40.13 3.92 9.83
CA SER A 30 -41.48 3.67 10.36
C SER A 30 -42.17 4.93 10.86
N ARG A 31 -41.43 5.93 11.35
CA ARG A 31 -41.98 7.23 11.77
C ARG A 31 -42.24 8.17 10.60
N HIS A 32 -41.51 8.04 9.50
CA HIS A 32 -41.63 8.93 8.35
C HIS A 32 -41.99 8.19 7.04
N PRO A 33 -43.26 8.17 6.61
CA PRO A 33 -43.72 7.38 5.47
C PRO A 33 -43.10 7.79 4.13
N TRP A 34 -42.75 9.07 3.96
CA TRP A 34 -42.03 9.54 2.76
C TRP A 34 -40.67 8.84 2.60
N PHE A 35 -39.87 8.77 3.68
CA PHE A 35 -38.55 8.18 3.67
C PHE A 35 -38.61 6.66 3.49
N SER A 36 -39.58 6.01 4.15
CA SER A 36 -39.85 4.59 3.96
C SER A 36 -40.12 4.25 2.50
N LYS A 37 -41.08 4.94 1.85
CA LYS A 37 -41.46 4.62 0.45
C LYS A 37 -40.42 5.03 -0.59
N HIS A 38 -39.79 6.20 -0.44
CA HIS A 38 -38.91 6.74 -1.49
C HIS A 38 -37.46 6.26 -1.38
N VAL A 39 -36.96 6.03 -0.17
CA VAL A 39 -35.55 5.66 0.04
C VAL A 39 -35.46 4.18 0.38
N CYS A 40 -36.03 3.78 1.51
CA CYS A 40 -35.82 2.44 2.05
C CYS A 40 -36.44 1.34 1.17
N MET A 41 -37.70 1.53 0.77
CA MET A 41 -38.45 0.58 -0.04
C MET A 41 -37.95 0.53 -1.48
N ALA A 42 -37.57 1.68 -2.05
CA ALA A 42 -36.96 1.74 -3.38
C ALA A 42 -35.61 0.99 -3.42
N VAL A 43 -34.76 1.19 -2.41
CA VAL A 43 -33.48 0.47 -2.28
C VAL A 43 -33.72 -1.03 -2.05
N GLY A 44 -34.69 -1.41 -1.22
CA GLY A 44 -35.05 -2.82 -1.00
C GLY A 44 -35.57 -3.51 -2.25
N GLN A 45 -36.43 -2.85 -3.03
CA GLN A 45 -36.95 -3.39 -4.30
C GLN A 45 -35.86 -3.44 -5.39
N LEU A 46 -34.99 -2.43 -5.44
CA LEU A 46 -33.82 -2.43 -6.33
C LEU A 46 -32.92 -3.61 -5.99
N HIS A 47 -32.63 -3.86 -4.71
CA HIS A 47 -31.80 -4.98 -4.28
C HIS A 47 -32.34 -6.32 -4.79
N ASN A 48 -33.65 -6.59 -4.61
CA ASN A 48 -34.26 -7.81 -5.12
C ASN A 48 -34.17 -7.91 -6.66
N THR A 49 -34.48 -6.82 -7.36
CA THR A 49 -34.45 -6.80 -8.82
C THR A 49 -33.02 -6.97 -9.36
N ALA A 50 -32.05 -6.31 -8.74
CA ALA A 50 -30.64 -6.40 -9.08
C ALA A 50 -30.09 -7.78 -8.78
N GLN A 51 -30.46 -8.39 -7.64
CA GLN A 51 -30.07 -9.75 -7.28
C GLN A 51 -30.62 -10.77 -8.29
N LEU A 52 -31.89 -10.63 -8.68
CA LEU A 52 -32.50 -11.50 -9.69
C LEU A 52 -31.85 -11.31 -11.07
N ARG A 53 -31.59 -10.06 -11.48
CA ARG A 53 -30.86 -9.77 -12.72
C ARG A 53 -29.45 -10.32 -12.70
N PHE A 54 -28.74 -10.16 -11.59
CA PHE A 54 -27.39 -10.67 -11.42
C PHE A 54 -27.37 -12.20 -11.52
N ARG A 55 -28.27 -12.90 -10.83
CA ARG A 55 -28.40 -14.35 -10.94
C ARG A 55 -28.65 -14.78 -12.40
N MET A 56 -29.59 -14.14 -13.08
CA MET A 56 -29.85 -14.45 -14.49
C MET A 56 -28.64 -14.17 -15.39
N TRP A 57 -27.94 -13.06 -15.17
CA TRP A 57 -26.72 -12.72 -15.90
C TRP A 57 -25.60 -13.73 -15.66
N THR A 58 -25.35 -14.12 -14.40
CA THR A 58 -24.33 -15.11 -14.05
C THR A 58 -24.61 -16.50 -14.60
N LEU A 59 -25.89 -16.89 -14.68
CA LEU A 59 -26.31 -18.18 -15.22
C LEU A 59 -26.58 -18.13 -16.73
N ALA A 60 -26.31 -17.00 -17.40
CA ALA A 60 -26.61 -16.75 -18.82
C ALA A 60 -28.07 -17.09 -19.22
N LEU A 61 -29.00 -16.98 -18.26
CA LEU A 61 -30.42 -17.25 -18.45
C LEU A 61 -31.14 -15.98 -18.95
N ARG A 62 -32.21 -16.18 -19.72
CA ARG A 62 -33.04 -15.09 -20.24
C ARG A 62 -33.67 -14.30 -19.10
N GLN A 63 -33.73 -12.98 -19.25
CA GLN A 63 -34.15 -12.05 -18.20
C GLN A 63 -35.54 -12.38 -17.61
N PRO A 64 -35.77 -12.12 -16.30
CA PRO A 64 -37.03 -12.46 -15.64
C PRO A 64 -38.21 -11.70 -16.26
N LYS A 65 -39.28 -12.40 -16.65
CA LYS A 65 -40.47 -11.83 -17.33
C LYS A 65 -41.41 -11.07 -16.37
N ALA A 66 -41.31 -11.31 -15.06
CA ALA A 66 -42.01 -10.55 -14.03
C ALA A 66 -41.22 -10.66 -12.71
N VAL A 67 -40.83 -9.53 -12.13
CA VAL A 67 -40.27 -9.50 -10.78
C VAL A 67 -41.43 -9.26 -9.84
N THR A 68 -41.78 -10.25 -9.02
CA THR A 68 -42.76 -10.06 -7.95
C THR A 68 -42.21 -9.06 -6.95
N PRO A 69 -42.88 -7.92 -6.73
CA PRO A 69 -42.46 -6.99 -5.69
C PRO A 69 -42.54 -7.70 -4.33
N LEU A 70 -41.48 -7.55 -3.53
CA LEU A 70 -41.43 -8.06 -2.17
C LEU A 70 -42.53 -7.41 -1.32
N SER A 71 -43.03 -8.13 -0.32
CA SER A 71 -43.89 -7.57 0.73
C SER A 71 -43.29 -6.26 1.28
N ASP A 72 -44.14 -5.26 1.50
CA ASP A 72 -43.75 -3.92 1.94
C ASP A 72 -42.85 -3.94 3.19
N SER A 73 -43.10 -4.86 4.11
CA SER A 73 -42.30 -5.05 5.33
C SER A 73 -40.91 -5.62 5.05
N ALA A 74 -40.79 -6.58 4.13
CA ALA A 74 -39.51 -7.20 3.77
C ALA A 74 -38.63 -6.25 2.97
N ALA A 75 -39.23 -5.44 2.08
CA ALA A 75 -38.50 -4.40 1.35
C ALA A 75 -37.95 -3.32 2.29
N LEU A 76 -38.72 -2.95 3.31
CA LEU A 76 -38.29 -1.99 4.34
C LEU A 76 -37.13 -2.53 5.18
N GLU A 77 -37.18 -3.81 5.55
CA GLU A 77 -36.12 -4.46 6.30
C GLU A 77 -34.81 -4.54 5.51
N ALA A 78 -34.87 -5.02 4.27
CA ALA A 78 -33.71 -5.12 3.40
C ALA A 78 -33.12 -3.74 3.08
N GLY A 79 -33.98 -2.76 2.81
CA GLY A 79 -33.59 -1.37 2.58
C GLY A 79 -32.81 -0.79 3.75
N GLY A 80 -33.31 -0.97 4.99
CA GLY A 80 -32.68 -0.42 6.19
C GLY A 80 -31.29 -1.01 6.47
N ASN A 81 -31.10 -2.31 6.21
CA ASN A 81 -29.79 -2.96 6.37
C ASN A 81 -28.77 -2.42 5.36
N ILE A 82 -29.15 -2.34 4.08
CA ILE A 82 -28.27 -1.83 3.02
C ILE A 82 -27.94 -0.35 3.25
N LEU A 83 -28.92 0.46 3.64
CA LEU A 83 -28.69 1.88 3.91
C LEU A 83 -27.74 2.07 5.10
N GLY A 84 -27.88 1.27 6.16
CA GLY A 84 -26.99 1.33 7.32
C GLY A 84 -25.55 0.98 6.97
N GLU A 85 -25.35 -0.06 6.17
CA GLU A 85 -24.05 -0.46 5.66
C GLU A 85 -23.43 0.64 4.77
N ILE A 86 -24.21 1.21 3.84
CA ILE A 86 -23.79 2.33 3.00
C ILE A 86 -23.32 3.52 3.84
N VAL A 87 -24.10 3.93 4.85
CA VAL A 87 -23.75 5.09 5.70
C VAL A 87 -22.41 4.88 6.41
N ILE A 88 -22.15 3.69 6.96
CA ILE A 88 -20.91 3.39 7.66
C ILE A 88 -19.74 3.35 6.67
N PHE A 89 -19.93 2.75 5.49
CA PHE A 89 -18.90 2.74 4.45
C PHE A 89 -18.57 4.15 3.97
N PHE A 90 -19.57 5.01 3.78
CA PHE A 90 -19.33 6.41 3.41
C PHE A 90 -18.57 7.16 4.51
N LEU A 91 -18.96 6.99 5.77
CA LEU A 91 -18.27 7.63 6.88
C LEU A 91 -16.81 7.16 7.00
N GLY A 92 -16.57 5.84 6.90
CA GLY A 92 -15.24 5.26 6.93
C GLY A 92 -14.37 5.69 5.75
N SER A 93 -14.90 5.60 4.52
CA SER A 93 -14.20 6.06 3.31
C SER A 93 -13.87 7.54 3.38
N LEU A 94 -14.80 8.38 3.85
CA LEU A 94 -14.56 9.81 3.98
C LEU A 94 -13.42 10.10 4.95
N ILE A 95 -13.39 9.44 6.11
CA ILE A 95 -12.30 9.58 7.09
C ILE A 95 -10.96 9.16 6.49
N ILE A 96 -10.92 8.03 5.78
CA ILE A 96 -9.70 7.55 5.13
C ILE A 96 -9.21 8.54 4.07
N ILE A 97 -10.10 9.04 3.21
CA ILE A 97 -9.75 10.02 2.18
C ILE A 97 -9.21 11.30 2.82
N LEU A 98 -9.85 11.79 3.88
CA LEU A 98 -9.40 12.97 4.60
C LEU A 98 -8.01 12.76 5.22
N GLU A 99 -7.78 11.59 5.80
CA GLU A 99 -6.48 11.27 6.40
C GLU A 99 -5.38 11.12 5.32
N VAL A 100 -5.67 10.48 4.19
CA VAL A 100 -4.72 10.37 3.06
C VAL A 100 -4.40 11.75 2.50
N ASN A 101 -5.41 12.60 2.32
CA ASN A 101 -5.21 13.97 1.85
C ASN A 101 -4.37 14.79 2.85
N ARG A 102 -4.64 14.64 4.15
CA ARG A 102 -3.83 15.26 5.21
C ARG A 102 -2.40 14.72 5.24
N GLN A 103 -2.20 13.43 5.00
CA GLN A 103 -0.88 12.80 5.00
C GLN A 103 -0.07 13.13 3.74
N ALA A 104 -0.70 13.45 2.61
CA ALA A 104 -0.02 13.80 1.36
C ALA A 104 0.95 14.98 1.56
N ASN A 105 0.51 16.03 2.26
CA ASN A 105 1.34 17.21 2.52
C ASN A 105 2.59 16.90 3.36
N ASN A 106 2.48 15.95 4.30
CA ASN A 106 3.60 15.54 5.14
C ASN A 106 4.54 14.53 4.46
N GLN A 107 4.14 13.95 3.32
CA GLN A 107 5.00 13.04 2.55
C GLN A 107 5.97 13.82 1.67
N GLU A 108 5.51 14.89 1.03
CA GLU A 108 6.36 15.77 0.22
C GLU A 108 7.53 16.33 1.05
N ASP A 109 7.27 16.82 2.26
CA ASP A 109 8.33 17.30 3.17
C ASP A 109 9.32 16.21 3.55
N LYS A 110 8.85 14.96 3.74
CA LYS A 110 9.73 13.83 4.05
C LYS A 110 10.60 13.46 2.86
N GLU A 111 10.03 13.46 1.66
CA GLU A 111 10.75 13.19 0.41
C GLU A 111 11.83 14.25 0.17
N LEU A 112 11.50 15.53 0.34
CA LEU A 112 12.46 16.63 0.24
C LEU A 112 13.59 16.51 1.28
N ASN A 113 13.26 16.18 2.53
CA ASN A 113 14.26 15.96 3.57
C ASN A 113 15.19 14.78 3.22
N ILE A 114 14.63 13.65 2.77
CA ILE A 114 15.42 12.48 2.35
C ILE A 114 16.30 12.85 1.14
N GLN A 115 15.77 13.59 0.18
CA GLN A 115 16.51 14.05 -0.99
C GLN A 115 17.67 14.98 -0.58
N SER A 116 17.45 15.89 0.37
CA SER A 116 18.52 16.75 0.90
C SER A 116 19.61 15.95 1.63
N GLN A 117 19.24 14.90 2.37
CA GLN A 117 20.19 14.02 3.04
C GLN A 117 21.05 13.27 2.01
N TRP A 118 20.45 12.76 0.94
CA TRP A 118 21.19 12.13 -0.16
C TRP A 118 22.16 13.09 -0.84
N MET A 119 21.74 14.32 -1.13
CA MET A 119 22.62 15.33 -1.70
C MET A 119 23.79 15.67 -0.77
N ALA A 120 23.55 15.78 0.53
CA ALA A 120 24.62 16.01 1.52
C ALA A 120 25.63 14.86 1.57
N VAL A 121 25.17 13.60 1.47
CA VAL A 121 26.07 12.44 1.42
C VAL A 121 26.92 12.45 0.15
N LEU A 122 26.34 12.79 -1.01
CA LEU A 122 27.08 12.88 -2.27
C LEU A 122 28.15 13.97 -2.23
N ASP A 123 27.83 15.13 -1.63
CA ASP A 123 28.77 16.24 -1.46
C ASP A 123 29.95 15.86 -0.56
N GLN A 124 29.69 15.18 0.56
CA GLN A 124 30.74 14.65 1.45
C GLN A 124 31.64 13.64 0.74
N LEU A 125 31.07 12.76 -0.09
CA LEU A 125 31.87 11.81 -0.88
C LEU A 125 32.77 12.55 -1.88
N GLU A 126 32.26 13.60 -2.53
CA GLU A 126 33.06 14.39 -3.46
C GLU A 126 34.20 15.13 -2.74
N GLU A 127 33.93 15.71 -1.57
CA GLU A 127 34.94 16.37 -0.75
C GLU A 127 36.05 15.41 -0.31
N LEU A 128 35.68 14.23 0.21
CA LEU A 128 36.65 13.18 0.56
C LEU A 128 37.46 12.72 -0.65
N GLN A 129 36.83 12.57 -1.81
CA GLN A 129 37.52 12.18 -3.03
C GLN A 129 38.50 13.26 -3.50
N ARG A 130 38.17 14.55 -3.33
CA ARG A 130 39.11 15.66 -3.59
C ARG A 130 40.28 15.63 -2.63
N GLU A 131 40.03 15.43 -1.34
CA GLU A 131 41.09 15.36 -0.33
C GLU A 131 42.06 14.20 -0.62
N LEU A 132 41.53 13.00 -0.92
CA LEU A 132 42.35 11.85 -1.31
C LEU A 132 43.18 12.13 -2.56
N ARG A 133 42.62 12.84 -3.56
CA ARG A 133 43.34 13.20 -4.78
C ARG A 133 44.50 14.16 -4.47
N LEU A 134 44.28 15.15 -3.62
CA LEU A 134 45.33 16.09 -3.19
C LEU A 134 46.45 15.37 -2.42
N GLN A 135 46.10 14.47 -1.50
CA GLN A 135 47.10 13.67 -0.77
C GLN A 135 47.91 12.78 -1.73
N GLN A 136 47.28 12.19 -2.74
CA GLN A 136 47.97 11.39 -3.75
C GLN A 136 48.96 12.24 -4.58
N GLU A 137 48.55 13.44 -4.99
CA GLU A 137 49.44 14.37 -5.71
C GLU A 137 50.66 14.78 -4.88
N ASP A 138 50.50 15.01 -3.57
CA ASP A 138 51.60 15.33 -2.66
C ASP A 138 52.55 14.15 -2.47
N ILE A 139 52.00 12.93 -2.33
CA ILE A 139 52.79 11.69 -2.28
C ILE A 139 53.63 11.55 -3.56
N ASP A 140 53.00 11.71 -4.73
CA ASP A 140 53.67 11.57 -6.03
C ASP A 140 54.79 12.61 -6.21
N ARG A 141 54.57 13.86 -5.74
CA ARG A 141 55.59 14.92 -5.73
C ARG A 141 56.78 14.58 -4.84
N LEU A 142 56.52 14.15 -3.60
CA LEU A 142 57.57 13.78 -2.65
C LEU A 142 58.38 12.58 -3.15
N PHE A 143 57.73 11.58 -3.75
CA PHE A 143 58.42 10.46 -4.39
C PHE A 143 59.27 10.90 -5.59
N ALA A 144 58.80 11.84 -6.40
CA ALA A 144 59.57 12.39 -7.51
C ALA A 144 60.82 13.12 -7.03
N GLU A 145 60.71 13.93 -5.97
CA GLU A 145 61.83 14.63 -5.34
C GLU A 145 62.83 13.65 -4.72
N LEU A 146 62.36 12.65 -3.97
CA LEU A 146 63.20 11.58 -3.41
C LEU A 146 63.95 10.79 -4.49
N ARG A 147 63.31 10.50 -5.63
CA ARG A 147 63.94 9.78 -6.75
C ARG A 147 65.09 10.58 -7.37
N ASP A 148 64.99 11.90 -7.39
CA ASP A 148 66.04 12.79 -7.90
C ASP A 148 67.27 12.80 -6.96
N PHE A 149 67.05 12.81 -5.64
CA PHE A 149 68.12 12.79 -4.64
C PHE A 149 68.75 11.40 -4.41
N ALA A 150 67.98 10.31 -4.53
CA ALA A 150 68.43 8.95 -4.23
C ALA A 150 68.01 7.95 -5.34
N PRO A 151 68.63 8.02 -6.54
CA PRO A 151 68.23 7.23 -7.71
C PRO A 151 68.39 5.71 -7.54
N HIS A 152 69.11 5.27 -6.51
CA HIS A 152 69.40 3.87 -6.23
C HIS A 152 68.43 3.23 -5.22
N LEU A 153 67.53 4.00 -4.59
CA LEU A 153 66.57 3.49 -3.60
C LEU A 153 65.18 3.16 -4.19
N PHE A 154 64.88 3.56 -5.43
CA PHE A 154 63.54 3.41 -6.02
C PHE A 154 63.59 2.78 -7.43
N PRO A 155 63.16 1.51 -7.62
CA PRO A 155 63.00 0.92 -8.95
C PRO A 155 61.83 1.58 -9.72
N PRO A 156 61.79 1.48 -11.06
CA PRO A 156 60.72 2.09 -11.87
C PRO A 156 59.34 1.51 -11.49
N VAL A 157 58.35 2.40 -11.40
CA VAL A 157 56.94 2.08 -11.11
C VAL A 157 56.43 1.00 -12.09
N PRO A 158 55.87 -0.12 -11.61
CA PRO A 158 55.20 -1.10 -12.46
C PRO A 158 54.05 -0.42 -13.23
N THR A 159 54.10 -0.47 -14.56
CA THR A 159 53.16 0.19 -15.49
C THR A 159 51.81 -0.54 -15.65
N GLU A 160 51.38 -1.31 -14.66
CA GLU A 160 50.08 -2.00 -14.70
C GLU A 160 49.29 -1.68 -13.43
N PRO A 161 48.10 -1.04 -13.53
CA PRO A 161 47.28 -0.81 -12.35
C PRO A 161 46.89 -2.18 -11.77
N PRO A 162 47.01 -2.41 -10.45
CA PRO A 162 46.41 -3.59 -9.85
C PRO A 162 44.90 -3.54 -10.15
N ASN A 163 44.38 -4.58 -10.79
CA ASN A 163 42.97 -4.73 -11.11
C ASN A 163 42.17 -4.81 -9.80
N LEU A 164 41.84 -3.64 -9.26
CA LEU A 164 40.90 -3.46 -8.18
C LEU A 164 39.52 -3.30 -8.81
N THR A 165 38.99 -4.41 -9.33
CA THR A 165 37.54 -4.52 -9.47
C THR A 165 36.96 -4.60 -8.06
N PRO A 166 36.13 -3.64 -7.61
CA PRO A 166 35.40 -3.83 -6.36
C PRO A 166 34.44 -4.98 -6.63
N LYS A 167 34.68 -6.15 -6.02
CA LYS A 167 33.63 -7.16 -5.88
C LYS A 167 32.61 -6.59 -4.91
N LEU A 168 31.72 -5.74 -5.43
CA LEU A 168 30.49 -5.38 -4.74
C LEU A 168 29.63 -6.65 -4.73
N SER A 169 29.85 -7.50 -3.73
CA SER A 169 28.95 -8.58 -3.39
C SER A 169 27.67 -7.93 -2.89
N LEU A 170 26.75 -7.68 -3.83
CA LEU A 170 25.36 -7.40 -3.52
C LEU A 170 24.82 -8.69 -2.91
N ASN A 171 24.79 -8.74 -1.58
CA ASN A 171 24.20 -9.84 -0.85
C ASN A 171 22.67 -9.71 -0.99
N THR A 172 22.14 -10.27 -2.07
CA THR A 172 20.70 -10.51 -2.22
C THR A 172 20.30 -11.52 -1.14
N PRO A 173 19.35 -11.21 -0.25
CA PRO A 173 18.88 -12.20 0.72
C PRO A 173 18.26 -13.38 -0.04
N ASP A 174 18.87 -14.56 0.13
CA ASP A 174 18.35 -15.85 -0.29
C ASP A 174 16.91 -16.01 0.23
N HIS A 175 15.94 -15.87 -0.66
CA HIS A 175 14.65 -16.52 -0.48
C HIS A 175 14.88 -18.01 -0.76
N ALA A 176 15.20 -18.75 0.30
CA ALA A 176 15.14 -20.20 0.32
C ALA A 176 13.68 -20.62 0.07
N GLU A 177 13.41 -21.09 -1.14
CA GLU A 177 12.26 -21.92 -1.45
C GLU A 177 12.65 -23.39 -1.35
N GLU A 178 11.64 -24.23 -1.03
CA GLU A 178 11.62 -25.69 -1.13
C GLU A 178 12.04 -26.51 0.10
N ASN A 179 11.15 -26.55 1.10
CA ASN A 179 10.96 -27.74 1.93
C ASN A 179 9.70 -28.48 1.43
N LYS A 180 9.90 -29.57 0.67
CA LYS A 180 8.83 -30.51 0.28
C LYS A 180 8.51 -31.47 1.42
N PRO A 181 7.24 -31.69 1.76
CA PRO A 181 6.85 -32.75 2.67
C PRO A 181 6.91 -34.11 1.97
N ASN A 182 7.67 -35.00 2.60
CA ASN A 182 7.84 -36.42 2.34
C ASN A 182 6.54 -37.18 2.65
N THR A 183 5.83 -37.59 1.59
CA THR A 183 4.76 -38.60 1.63
C THR A 183 5.38 -39.98 1.37
N SER A 184 5.34 -40.86 2.36
CA SER A 184 5.26 -42.33 2.20
C SER A 184 5.05 -43.00 3.56
N ALA A 185 3.79 -43.31 3.88
CA ALA A 185 3.28 -44.49 4.62
C ALA A 185 1.87 -44.18 5.14
#